data_AF-A0A067EB39-F1
#
_entry.id   AF-A0A067EB39-F1
#
_cell.length_a   1.000
_cell.length_b   1.000
_cell.length_c   1.000
_cell.angle_alpha   90.00
_cell.angle_beta   90.00
_cell.angle_gamma   90.00
#
_symmetry.space_group_name_H-M   'P 1'
#
loop_
_entity.id
_entity.type
_entity.pdbx_description
1 polymer ?
#
loop_
_entity_poly.entity_id
_entity_poly.type
_entity_poly.pdbx_seq_one_letter_code
_entity_poly.pdbx_strand_id
1 'polypeptide(L)'
;MDEVVEAVEKAKKEWDEAYAKTQAHIKAIENYGKSREEKEKSSNSLQRLNGLAQDGLNLLNSLHLKLDLLAPQLPTSDQVQSAQSLLQSWKKECNNLRLSLRNANLQAKANMRKAAQEERELLLGGGEESTIRRRNLQTKAGMTSAAESITESLRRTRQLMVQEVERNASTLMTFDESTGVLRKAESEYKGHRSLLMRTRNLLSTMQRQDIIDRVLGY
;
A
#
# COMPACT_ATOMS: atom_id res chain seq x y z
N MET A 1 -26.26 -20.23 -16.01
CA MET A 1 -24.90 -19.67 -15.92
C MET A 1 -24.24 -20.37 -14.74
N ASP A 2 -23.04 -20.90 -14.94
CA ASP A 2 -22.34 -21.67 -13.90
C ASP A 2 -21.99 -20.74 -12.73
N GLU A 3 -22.40 -21.09 -11.52
CA GLU A 3 -22.30 -20.23 -10.31
C GLU A 3 -20.84 -19.82 -10.03
N VAL A 4 -19.90 -20.70 -10.38
CA VAL A 4 -18.45 -20.48 -10.29
C VAL A 4 -17.97 -19.41 -11.27
N VAL A 5 -18.51 -19.37 -12.49
CA VAL A 5 -18.12 -18.39 -13.52
C VAL A 5 -18.58 -16.99 -13.11
N GLU A 6 -19.78 -16.88 -12.56
CA GLU A 6 -20.30 -15.61 -12.04
C GLU A 6 -19.49 -15.09 -10.84
N ALA A 7 -19.09 -15.98 -9.93
CA ALA A 7 -18.22 -15.65 -8.81
C ALA A 7 -16.83 -15.17 -9.25
N VAL A 8 -16.26 -15.77 -10.31
CA VAL A 8 -14.99 -15.35 -10.91
C VAL A 8 -15.11 -13.96 -11.54
N GLU A 9 -16.17 -13.70 -12.31
CA GLU A 9 -16.39 -12.39 -12.93
C GLU A 9 -16.63 -11.28 -11.89
N LYS A 10 -17.33 -11.60 -10.80
CA LYS A 10 -17.49 -10.67 -9.67
C LYS A 10 -16.14 -10.36 -9.01
N ALA A 11 -15.31 -11.38 -8.76
CA ALA A 11 -13.98 -11.20 -8.18
C ALA A 11 -13.07 -10.33 -9.05
N LYS A 12 -13.18 -10.43 -10.39
CA LYS A 12 -12.45 -9.56 -11.32
C LYS A 12 -12.87 -8.09 -11.22
N LYS A 13 -14.18 -7.82 -11.21
CA LYS A 13 -14.70 -6.45 -11.05
C LYS A 13 -14.27 -5.83 -9.71
N GLU A 14 -14.40 -6.60 -8.62
CA GLU A 14 -13.93 -6.17 -7.29
C GLU A 14 -12.42 -5.91 -7.27
N TRP A 15 -11.63 -6.71 -8.01
CA TRP A 15 -10.19 -6.49 -8.16
C TRP A 15 -9.88 -5.17 -8.84
N ASP A 16 -10.49 -4.90 -9.99
CA ASP A 16 -10.22 -3.69 -10.76
C ASP A 16 -10.57 -2.42 -9.97
N GLU A 17 -11.70 -2.43 -9.26
CA GLU A 17 -12.10 -1.33 -8.39
C GLU A 17 -11.14 -1.13 -7.20
N ALA A 18 -10.77 -2.22 -6.52
CA ALA A 18 -9.86 -2.19 -5.38
C ALA A 18 -8.45 -1.75 -5.83
N TYR A 19 -8.01 -2.18 -7.00
CA TYR A 19 -6.72 -1.81 -7.59
C TYR A 19 -6.67 -0.32 -7.90
N ALA A 20 -7.70 0.21 -8.57
CA ALA A 20 -7.79 1.64 -8.89
C ALA A 20 -7.80 2.52 -7.64
N LYS A 21 -8.58 2.15 -6.61
CA LYS A 21 -8.62 2.87 -5.32
C LYS A 21 -7.26 2.84 -4.60
N THR A 22 -6.62 1.67 -4.54
CA THR A 22 -5.30 1.51 -3.91
C THR A 22 -4.24 2.34 -4.64
N GLN A 23 -4.26 2.35 -5.97
CA GLN A 23 -3.35 3.17 -6.77
C GLN A 23 -3.58 4.67 -6.56
N ALA A 24 -4.84 5.11 -6.42
CA ALA A 24 -5.16 6.50 -6.10
C ALA A 24 -4.62 6.90 -4.72
N HIS A 25 -4.73 6.05 -3.71
CA HIS A 25 -4.14 6.29 -2.39
C HIS A 25 -2.62 6.38 -2.45
N ILE A 26 -1.95 5.51 -3.21
CA ILE A 26 -0.48 5.56 -3.41
C ILE A 26 -0.06 6.87 -4.07
N LYS A 27 -0.77 7.33 -5.11
CA LYS A 27 -0.51 8.63 -5.76
C LYS A 27 -0.73 9.81 -4.81
N ALA A 28 -1.75 9.74 -3.96
CA ALA A 28 -1.99 10.76 -2.93
C ALA A 28 -0.84 10.80 -1.91
N ILE A 29 -0.28 9.65 -1.52
CA ILE A 29 0.92 9.59 -0.67
C ILE A 29 2.12 10.20 -1.39
N GLU A 30 2.35 9.87 -2.66
CA GLU A 30 3.49 10.40 -3.44
C GLU A 30 3.49 11.93 -3.55
N ASN A 31 2.29 12.53 -3.62
CA ASN A 31 2.12 13.98 -3.67
C ASN A 31 2.08 14.64 -2.29
N TYR A 32 2.02 13.87 -1.20
CA TYR A 32 1.98 14.41 0.14
C TYR A 32 3.22 15.26 0.44
N GLY A 33 2.99 16.52 0.85
CA GLY A 33 4.04 17.47 1.19
C GLY A 33 4.61 18.26 0.00
N LYS A 34 4.05 18.17 -1.21
CA LYS A 34 4.48 18.98 -2.38
C LYS A 34 3.93 20.41 -2.38
N SER A 35 2.81 20.68 -1.69
CA SER A 35 2.26 22.05 -1.59
C SER A 35 1.83 22.41 -0.16
N ARG A 36 2.14 23.65 0.25
CA ARG A 36 1.74 24.27 1.52
C ARG A 36 0.21 24.34 1.66
N GLU A 37 -0.52 24.46 0.54
CA GLU A 37 -1.99 24.57 0.49
C GLU A 37 -2.70 23.20 0.65
N GLU A 38 -2.00 22.09 0.41
CA GLU A 38 -2.56 20.74 0.58
C GLU A 38 -2.56 20.27 2.04
N LYS A 39 -1.77 20.91 2.92
CA LYS A 39 -1.81 20.66 4.38
C LYS A 39 -3.19 21.00 4.98
N GLU A 40 -3.94 21.93 4.39
CA GLU A 40 -5.28 22.33 4.87
C GLU A 40 -6.43 21.60 4.15
N LYS A 41 -6.22 21.13 2.90
CA LYS A 41 -7.26 20.46 2.10
C LYS A 41 -7.22 18.93 2.11
N SER A 42 -6.06 18.31 2.40
CA SER A 42 -5.99 16.85 2.50
C SER A 42 -6.58 16.40 3.84
N SER A 43 -7.85 16.01 3.84
CA SER A 43 -8.58 15.54 5.04
C SER A 43 -7.98 14.28 5.70
N ASN A 44 -6.98 13.67 5.06
CA ASN A 44 -6.39 12.41 5.46
C ASN A 44 -4.91 12.62 5.74
N SER A 45 -4.51 12.42 6.99
CA SER A 45 -3.11 12.32 7.37
C SER A 45 -2.40 11.25 6.52
N LEU A 46 -1.10 11.41 6.30
CA LEU A 46 -0.27 10.42 5.62
C LEU A 46 -0.42 9.01 6.25
N GLN A 47 -0.65 8.95 7.56
CA GLN A 47 -0.94 7.70 8.27
C GLN A 47 -2.27 7.06 7.82
N ARG A 48 -3.34 7.85 7.67
CA ARG A 48 -4.64 7.37 7.19
C ARG A 48 -4.56 6.90 5.73
N LEU A 49 -3.83 7.63 4.88
CA LEU A 49 -3.61 7.22 3.49
C LEU A 49 -2.83 5.90 3.41
N ASN A 50 -1.82 5.71 4.26
CA ASN A 50 -1.09 4.44 4.35
C ASN A 50 -1.97 3.29 4.84
N GLY A 51 -2.81 3.52 5.86
CA GLY A 51 -3.79 2.52 6.33
C GLY A 51 -4.74 2.09 5.20
N LEU A 52 -5.33 3.05 4.48
CA LEU A 52 -6.21 2.76 3.36
C LEU A 52 -5.49 2.01 2.21
N ALA A 53 -4.23 2.35 1.93
CA ALA A 53 -3.44 1.64 0.93
C ALA A 53 -3.11 0.20 1.38
N GLN A 54 -2.87 -0.03 2.67
CA GLN A 54 -2.68 -1.37 3.23
C GLN A 54 -3.97 -2.20 3.21
N ASP A 55 -5.10 -1.60 3.58
CA ASP A 55 -6.40 -2.27 3.51
C ASP A 55 -6.75 -2.65 2.07
N GLY A 56 -6.47 -1.77 1.11
CA GLY A 56 -6.59 -2.05 -0.32
C GLY A 56 -5.70 -3.21 -0.77
N LEU A 57 -4.43 -3.24 -0.36
CA LEU A 57 -3.52 -4.35 -0.63
C LEU A 57 -3.98 -5.67 0.01
N ASN A 58 -4.55 -5.63 1.21
CA ASN A 58 -5.09 -6.81 1.89
C ASN A 58 -6.33 -7.34 1.17
N LEU A 59 -7.22 -6.45 0.72
CA LEU A 59 -8.39 -6.80 -0.09
C LEU A 59 -7.95 -7.46 -1.40
N LEU A 60 -6.97 -6.89 -2.10
CA LEU A 60 -6.40 -7.50 -3.32
C LEU A 60 -5.83 -8.90 -3.02
N ASN A 61 -5.04 -9.08 -1.97
CA ASN A 61 -4.54 -10.42 -1.60
C ASN A 61 -5.69 -11.41 -1.32
N SER A 62 -6.78 -10.97 -0.70
CA SER A 62 -7.95 -11.82 -0.47
C SER A 62 -8.65 -12.23 -1.77
N LEU A 63 -8.76 -11.31 -2.74
CA LEU A 63 -9.33 -11.59 -4.06
C LEU A 63 -8.44 -12.53 -4.87
N HIS A 64 -7.12 -12.38 -4.76
CA HIS A 64 -6.16 -13.32 -5.35
C HIS A 64 -6.35 -14.74 -4.79
N LEU A 65 -6.50 -14.89 -3.47
CA LEU A 65 -6.77 -16.19 -2.84
C LEU A 65 -8.14 -16.77 -3.28
N LYS A 66 -9.18 -15.93 -3.39
CA LYS A 66 -10.48 -16.34 -3.91
C LYS A 66 -10.38 -16.86 -5.35
N LEU A 67 -9.67 -16.15 -6.23
CA LEU A 67 -9.48 -16.57 -7.61
C LEU A 67 -8.66 -17.88 -7.69
N ASP A 68 -7.63 -18.08 -6.86
CA ASP A 68 -6.87 -19.35 -6.83
C ASP A 68 -7.72 -20.53 -6.32
N LEU A 69 -8.68 -20.27 -5.43
CA LEU A 69 -9.64 -21.29 -4.98
C LEU A 69 -10.68 -21.64 -6.06
N LEU A 70 -11.13 -20.65 -6.84
CA LEU A 70 -12.16 -20.82 -7.87
C LEU A 70 -11.58 -21.32 -9.20
N ALA A 71 -10.33 -20.99 -9.52
CA ALA A 71 -9.69 -21.36 -10.78
C ALA A 71 -9.73 -22.88 -11.10
N PRO A 72 -9.54 -23.81 -10.15
CA PRO A 72 -9.62 -25.25 -10.39
C PRO A 72 -11.05 -25.79 -10.56
N GLN A 73 -12.06 -24.99 -10.19
CA GLN A 73 -13.48 -25.35 -10.22
C GLN A 73 -14.15 -24.94 -11.54
N LEU A 74 -13.43 -24.24 -12.42
CA LEU A 74 -13.93 -23.84 -13.73
C LEU A 74 -14.16 -25.08 -14.62
N PRO A 75 -15.27 -25.11 -15.38
CA PRO A 75 -15.71 -26.28 -16.13
C PRO A 75 -14.81 -26.61 -17.34
N THR A 76 -14.12 -25.63 -17.91
CA THR A 76 -13.30 -25.81 -19.13
C THR A 76 -11.82 -25.62 -18.86
N SER A 77 -10.98 -26.50 -19.41
CA SER A 77 -9.51 -26.41 -19.28
C SER A 77 -8.94 -25.05 -19.73
N ASP A 78 -9.52 -24.44 -20.78
CA ASP A 78 -9.10 -23.12 -21.27
C ASP A 78 -9.43 -22.00 -20.27
N GLN A 79 -10.56 -22.12 -19.57
CA GLN A 79 -10.95 -21.19 -18.51
C GLN A 79 -10.03 -21.33 -17.29
N VAL A 80 -9.65 -22.56 -16.95
CA VAL A 80 -8.65 -22.82 -15.89
C VAL A 80 -7.31 -22.19 -16.25
N GLN A 81 -6.84 -22.36 -17.49
CA GLN A 81 -5.56 -21.81 -17.96
C GLN A 81 -5.56 -20.27 -17.98
N SER A 82 -6.65 -19.65 -18.41
CA SER A 82 -6.80 -18.18 -18.40
C SER A 82 -6.93 -17.62 -16.98
N ALA A 83 -7.61 -18.31 -16.06
CA ALA A 83 -7.64 -17.92 -14.65
C ALA A 83 -6.24 -18.02 -14.00
N GLN A 84 -5.44 -19.02 -14.38
CA GLN A 84 -4.06 -19.16 -13.92
C GLN A 84 -3.14 -18.06 -14.45
N SER A 85 -3.27 -17.65 -15.71
CA SER A 85 -2.48 -16.53 -16.26
C SER A 85 -2.86 -15.20 -15.59
N LEU A 86 -4.16 -15.01 -15.31
CA LEU A 86 -4.67 -13.86 -14.57
C LEU A 86 -4.16 -13.83 -13.11
N LEU A 87 -4.09 -14.98 -12.44
CA LEU A 87 -3.47 -15.05 -11.10
C LEU A 87 -2.01 -14.60 -11.13
N GLN A 88 -1.24 -14.95 -12.17
CA GLN A 88 0.13 -14.48 -12.31
C GLN A 88 0.21 -12.97 -12.57
N SER A 89 -0.71 -12.39 -13.34
CA SER A 89 -0.75 -10.93 -13.54
C SER A 89 -1.11 -10.19 -12.26
N TRP A 90 -2.16 -10.63 -11.55
CA TRP A 90 -2.58 -10.07 -10.25
C TRP A 90 -1.46 -10.11 -9.22
N LYS A 91 -0.69 -11.20 -9.19
CA LYS A 91 0.48 -11.30 -8.31
C LYS A 91 1.57 -10.27 -8.65
N LYS A 92 1.86 -10.07 -9.94
CA LYS A 92 2.82 -9.04 -10.38
C LYS A 92 2.31 -7.64 -10.03
N GLU A 93 1.03 -7.39 -10.24
CA GLU A 93 0.36 -6.14 -9.89
C GLU A 93 0.43 -5.82 -8.40
N CYS A 94 0.12 -6.79 -7.52
CA CYS A 94 0.28 -6.63 -6.06
C CYS A 94 1.73 -6.31 -5.67
N ASN A 95 2.71 -6.99 -6.26
CA ASN A 95 4.12 -6.72 -5.99
C ASN A 95 4.52 -5.30 -6.45
N ASN A 96 4.07 -4.89 -7.63
CA ASN A 96 4.31 -3.55 -8.17
C ASN A 96 3.66 -2.47 -7.28
N LEU A 97 2.45 -2.69 -6.77
CA LEU A 97 1.79 -1.79 -5.83
C LEU A 97 2.56 -1.69 -4.51
N ARG A 98 3.07 -2.80 -3.97
CA ARG A 98 3.91 -2.79 -2.75
C ARG A 98 5.19 -1.97 -2.94
N LEU A 99 5.87 -2.15 -4.08
CA LEU A 99 7.05 -1.35 -4.44
C LEU A 99 6.69 0.13 -4.61
N SER A 100 5.58 0.42 -5.29
CA SER A 100 5.10 1.79 -5.52
C SER A 100 4.73 2.48 -4.21
N LEU A 101 4.07 1.78 -3.28
CA LEU A 101 3.74 2.30 -1.95
C LEU A 101 5.00 2.60 -1.13
N ARG A 102 6.03 1.74 -1.18
CA ARG A 102 7.32 2.01 -0.53
C ARG A 102 7.99 3.25 -1.13
N ASN A 103 8.01 3.37 -2.45
CA ASN A 103 8.61 4.51 -3.14
C ASN A 103 7.85 5.81 -2.86
N ALA A 104 6.51 5.78 -2.88
CA ALA A 104 5.66 6.91 -2.54
C ALA A 104 5.89 7.40 -1.10
N ASN A 105 6.06 6.48 -0.14
CA ASN A 105 6.39 6.84 1.24
C ASN A 105 7.79 7.48 1.37
N LEU A 106 8.77 6.98 0.63
CA LEU A 106 10.11 7.59 0.59
C LEU A 106 10.08 8.99 -0.04
N GLN A 107 9.31 9.17 -1.12
CA GLN A 107 9.12 10.46 -1.75
C GLN A 107 8.38 11.44 -0.84
N ALA A 108 7.29 11.03 -0.20
CA ALA A 108 6.58 11.85 0.79
C ALA A 108 7.53 12.35 1.88
N LYS A 109 8.38 11.46 2.41
CA LYS A 109 9.40 11.82 3.40
C LYS A 109 10.41 12.83 2.86
N ALA A 110 10.84 12.69 1.61
CA ALA A 110 11.73 13.65 0.96
C ALA A 110 11.05 15.01 0.75
N ASN A 111 9.78 15.02 0.32
CA ASN A 111 8.99 16.23 0.11
C ASN A 111 8.76 16.97 1.44
N MET A 112 8.38 16.26 2.50
CA MET A 112 8.24 16.83 3.84
C MET A 112 9.56 17.43 4.35
N ARG A 113 10.70 16.79 4.07
CA ARG A 113 12.03 17.32 4.43
C ARG A 113 12.39 18.58 3.63
N LYS A 114 12.06 18.62 2.33
CA LYS A 114 12.27 19.81 1.49
C LYS A 114 11.38 20.96 1.92
N ALA A 115 10.07 20.72 2.09
CA ALA A 115 9.13 21.72 2.60
C ALA A 115 9.56 22.26 3.98
N ALA A 116 10.11 21.41 4.84
CA ALA A 116 10.68 21.82 6.12
C ALA A 116 11.93 22.70 5.99
N GLN A 117 12.80 22.40 5.02
CA GLN A 117 13.98 23.21 4.72
C GLN A 117 13.56 24.56 4.14
N GLU A 118 12.60 24.58 3.22
CA GLU A 118 12.04 25.81 2.63
C GLU A 118 11.33 26.67 3.68
N GLU A 119 10.53 26.09 4.59
CA GLU A 119 9.95 26.82 5.72
C GLU A 119 11.04 27.40 6.64
N ARG A 120 12.10 26.62 6.90
CA ARG A 120 13.26 27.09 7.68
C ARG A 120 14.00 28.22 6.98
N GLU A 121 14.22 28.12 5.68
CA GLU A 121 14.87 29.16 4.87
C GLU A 121 14.00 30.41 4.75
N LEU A 122 12.68 30.29 4.67
CA LEU A 122 11.77 31.43 4.68
C LEU A 122 11.76 32.13 6.04
N LEU A 123 11.84 31.37 7.14
CA LEU A 123 11.92 31.91 8.50
C LEU A 123 13.30 32.52 8.83
N LEU A 124 14.39 31.95 8.31
CA LEU A 124 15.75 32.43 8.55
C LEU A 124 16.24 33.46 7.52
N GLY A 125 15.71 33.39 6.30
CA GLY A 125 16.15 34.14 5.12
C GLY A 125 15.45 35.48 4.95
N GLY A 126 14.56 35.86 5.86
CA GLY A 126 13.96 37.18 5.93
C GLY A 126 13.53 37.72 4.56
N GLY A 127 12.44 37.20 4.00
CA GLY A 127 11.84 37.72 2.76
C GLY A 127 11.60 39.23 2.81
N GLU A 128 11.36 39.89 1.67
CA GLU A 128 11.27 41.36 1.50
C GLU A 128 10.55 42.12 2.64
N GLU A 129 9.54 41.52 3.25
CA GLU A 129 8.80 42.02 4.42
C GLU A 129 9.64 42.26 5.70
N SER A 130 10.75 41.53 5.83
CA SER A 130 11.70 41.54 6.95
C SER A 130 12.56 42.80 6.98
N THR A 131 12.76 43.43 5.82
CA THR A 131 13.48 44.71 5.74
C THR A 131 12.62 45.88 6.21
N ILE A 132 11.30 45.81 5.99
CA ILE A 132 10.33 46.82 6.42
C ILE A 132 10.01 46.64 7.92
N ARG A 133 9.85 45.40 8.41
CA ARG A 133 9.67 45.12 9.84
C ARG A 133 10.94 45.35 10.68
N ARG A 134 12.15 45.07 10.15
CA ARG A 134 13.43 45.46 10.83
C ARG A 134 13.54 46.96 11.03
N ARG A 135 13.04 47.76 10.08
CA ARG A 135 13.04 49.23 10.20
C ARG A 135 12.12 49.73 11.31
N ASN A 136 11.00 49.03 11.56
CA ASN A 136 10.02 49.41 12.60
C ASN A 136 10.28 48.78 13.99
N LEU A 137 11.16 47.76 14.10
CA LEU A 137 11.51 47.04 15.33
C LEU A 137 12.86 47.45 15.97
N GLN A 138 13.43 48.59 15.58
CA GLN A 138 14.65 49.13 16.22
C GLN A 138 14.45 49.52 17.71
N THR A 139 13.24 49.41 18.26
CA THR A 139 12.95 49.55 19.69
C THR A 139 13.32 48.28 20.46
N LYS A 140 14.61 48.22 20.80
CA LYS A 140 15.44 47.36 21.70
C LYS A 140 14.80 46.37 22.70
N ALA A 141 13.53 46.47 23.08
CA ALA A 141 12.85 45.56 24.01
C ALA A 141 12.03 44.45 23.32
N GLY A 142 11.57 44.67 22.08
CA GLY A 142 10.80 43.66 21.33
C GLY A 142 11.64 42.57 20.65
N MET A 143 12.94 42.83 20.46
CA MET A 143 13.85 41.90 19.75
C MET A 143 14.19 40.64 20.55
N THR A 144 14.29 40.72 21.89
CA THR A 144 14.60 39.57 22.75
C THR A 144 13.43 38.61 22.84
N SER A 145 12.22 39.10 23.15
CA SER A 145 11.03 38.25 23.24
C SER A 145 10.58 37.69 21.89
N ALA A 146 10.74 38.44 20.78
CA ALA A 146 10.43 37.91 19.45
C ALA A 146 11.44 36.84 19.00
N ALA A 147 12.74 37.01 19.30
CA ALA A 147 13.75 36.00 19.01
C ALA A 147 13.56 34.72 19.85
N GLU A 148 13.14 34.85 21.11
CA GLU A 148 12.77 33.73 21.98
C GLU A 148 11.55 32.98 21.43
N SER A 149 10.49 33.69 21.04
CA SER A 149 9.27 33.09 20.46
C SER A 149 9.52 32.39 19.11
N ILE A 150 10.38 32.97 18.25
CA ILE A 150 10.81 32.32 16.99
C ILE A 150 11.64 31.06 17.27
N THR A 151 12.52 31.11 18.27
CA THR A 151 13.34 29.94 18.66
C THR A 151 12.48 28.83 19.27
N GLU A 152 11.49 29.19 20.08
CA GLU A 152 10.56 28.26 20.72
C GLU A 152 9.61 27.60 19.71
N SER A 153 9.05 28.37 18.77
CA SER A 153 8.21 27.84 17.69
C SER A 153 9.00 26.89 16.77
N LEU A 154 10.27 27.21 16.44
CA LEU A 154 11.14 26.35 15.65
C LEU A 154 11.50 25.06 16.41
N ARG A 155 11.76 25.16 17.72
CA ARG A 155 11.97 23.98 18.58
C ARG A 155 10.73 23.09 18.61
N ARG A 156 9.53 23.68 18.70
CA ARG A 156 8.25 22.95 18.70
C ARG A 156 7.98 22.28 17.35
N THR A 157 8.19 22.97 16.23
CA THR A 157 8.05 22.40 14.87
C THR A 157 9.05 21.26 14.65
N ARG A 158 10.30 21.42 15.09
CA ARG A 158 11.31 20.36 15.05
C ARG A 158 10.85 19.12 15.84
N GLN A 159 10.31 19.31 17.03
CA GLN A 159 9.84 18.20 17.87
C GLN A 159 8.67 17.46 17.23
N LEU A 160 7.66 18.18 16.73
CA LEU A 160 6.52 17.57 16.04
C LEU A 160 6.95 16.79 14.79
N MET A 161 7.91 17.32 14.05
CA MET A 161 8.43 16.67 12.84
C MET A 161 9.29 15.44 13.14
N VAL A 162 10.15 15.49 14.17
CA VAL A 162 10.90 14.31 14.61
C VAL A 162 9.93 13.21 15.02
N GLN A 163 8.89 13.56 15.77
CA GLN A 163 7.84 12.62 16.17
C GLN A 163 7.08 12.03 14.97
N GLU A 164 6.76 12.83 13.95
CA GLU A 164 6.09 12.36 12.74
C GLU A 164 7.02 11.45 11.89
N VAL A 165 8.32 11.78 11.82
CA VAL A 165 9.32 10.96 11.13
C VAL A 165 9.56 9.61 11.83
N GLU A 166 9.70 9.61 13.16
CA GLU A 166 9.85 8.39 13.97
C GLU A 166 8.61 7.50 13.84
N ARG A 167 7.41 8.09 13.90
CA ARG A 167 6.15 7.37 13.68
C ARG A 167 6.08 6.75 12.29
N ASN A 168 6.42 7.50 11.24
CA ASN A 168 6.43 6.97 9.87
C ASN A 168 7.50 5.88 9.66
N ALA A 169 8.65 5.98 10.34
CA ALA A 169 9.67 4.92 10.31
C ALA A 169 9.17 3.63 10.97
N SER A 170 8.46 3.74 12.10
CA SER A 170 7.85 2.58 12.76
C SER A 170 6.80 1.90 11.87
N THR A 171 5.95 2.68 11.17
CA THR A 171 4.98 2.14 10.20
C THR A 171 5.65 1.43 9.03
N LEU A 172 6.78 1.95 8.52
CA LEU A 172 7.56 1.29 7.47
C LEU A 172 8.20 -0.02 7.95
N MET A 173 8.67 -0.07 9.19
CA MET A 173 9.21 -1.31 9.77
C MET A 173 8.11 -2.37 9.92
N THR A 174 6.93 -1.97 10.41
CA THR A 174 5.75 -2.84 10.43
C THR A 174 5.31 -3.29 9.04
N PHE A 175 5.49 -2.44 8.01
CA PHE A 175 5.26 -2.81 6.61
C PHE A 175 6.21 -3.94 6.18
N ASP A 176 7.50 -3.80 6.49
CA ASP A 176 8.51 -4.80 6.14
C ASP A 176 8.23 -6.15 6.83
N GLU A 177 7.93 -6.13 8.13
CA GLU A 177 7.54 -7.31 8.90
C GLU A 177 6.26 -7.98 8.35
N SER A 178 5.22 -7.20 8.08
CA SER A 178 3.96 -7.70 7.52
C SER A 178 4.17 -8.32 6.14
N THR A 179 5.04 -7.72 5.30
CA THR A 179 5.40 -8.34 4.03
C THR A 179 6.19 -9.63 4.19
N GLY A 180 7.03 -9.75 5.21
CA GLY A 180 7.73 -10.98 5.56
C GLY A 180 6.77 -12.11 5.97
N VAL A 181 5.80 -11.80 6.84
CA VAL A 181 4.76 -12.75 7.26
C VAL A 181 3.89 -13.17 6.07
N LEU A 182 3.45 -12.23 5.23
CA LEU A 182 2.70 -12.55 4.01
C LEU A 182 3.50 -13.45 3.07
N ARG A 183 4.81 -13.23 2.93
CA ARG A 183 5.67 -14.09 2.11
C ARG A 183 5.78 -15.50 2.69
N LYS A 184 5.83 -15.64 4.01
CA LYS A 184 5.84 -16.94 4.69
C LYS A 184 4.49 -17.65 4.52
N ALA A 185 3.37 -16.95 4.75
CA ALA A 185 2.04 -17.48 4.52
C ALA A 185 1.84 -17.92 3.05
N GLU A 186 2.32 -17.13 2.08
CA GLU A 186 2.30 -17.51 0.66
C GLU A 186 3.08 -18.82 0.41
N SER A 187 4.22 -19.01 1.06
CA SER A 187 5.03 -20.22 0.92
C SER A 187 4.34 -21.45 1.50
N GLU A 188 3.67 -21.31 2.65
CA GLU A 188 2.86 -22.37 3.28
C GLU A 188 1.65 -22.72 2.40
N TYR A 189 0.95 -21.72 1.86
CA TYR A 189 -0.16 -21.91 0.92
C TYR A 189 0.26 -22.66 -0.35
N LYS A 190 1.42 -22.33 -0.94
CA LYS A 190 1.97 -23.10 -2.08
C LYS A 190 2.29 -24.55 -1.70
N GLY A 191 2.77 -24.77 -0.48
CA GLY A 191 2.95 -26.11 0.07
C GLY A 191 1.63 -26.89 0.08
N HIS A 192 0.56 -26.29 0.61
CA HIS A 192 -0.78 -26.90 0.61
C HIS A 192 -1.36 -27.12 -0.79
N ARG A 193 -1.16 -26.19 -1.72
CA ARG A 193 -1.54 -26.34 -3.13
C ARG A 193 -0.89 -27.57 -3.76
N SER A 194 0.40 -27.80 -3.49
CA SER A 194 1.13 -28.96 -4.01
C SER A 194 0.56 -30.28 -3.45
N LEU A 195 0.17 -30.30 -2.17
CA LEU A 195 -0.47 -31.45 -1.55
C LEU A 195 -1.86 -31.71 -2.13
N LEU A 196 -2.69 -30.67 -2.32
CA LEU A 196 -4.02 -30.79 -2.92
C LEU A 196 -3.98 -31.26 -4.39
N MET A 197 -2.97 -30.84 -5.16
CA MET A 197 -2.78 -31.36 -6.52
C MET A 197 -2.40 -32.85 -6.49
N ARG A 198 -1.60 -33.27 -5.50
CA ARG A 198 -1.22 -34.67 -5.31
C ARG A 198 -2.41 -35.53 -4.88
N THR A 199 -3.28 -35.04 -3.98
CA THR A 199 -4.52 -35.75 -3.62
C THR A 199 -5.48 -35.83 -4.79
N ARG A 200 -5.65 -34.76 -5.57
CA ARG A 200 -6.47 -34.78 -6.79
C ARG A 200 -5.95 -35.79 -7.81
N ASN A 201 -4.64 -35.86 -8.03
CA ASN A 201 -4.04 -36.83 -8.95
C ASN A 201 -4.29 -38.26 -8.47
N LEU A 202 -4.11 -38.53 -7.16
CA LEU A 202 -4.42 -39.83 -6.56
C LEU A 202 -5.91 -40.18 -6.71
N LEU A 203 -6.81 -39.23 -6.46
CA LEU A 203 -8.25 -39.44 -6.57
C LEU A 203 -8.68 -39.67 -8.03
N SER A 204 -8.04 -39.00 -8.99
CA SER A 204 -8.24 -39.25 -10.41
C SER A 204 -7.72 -40.63 -10.83
N THR A 205 -6.58 -41.08 -10.29
CA THR A 205 -6.09 -42.44 -10.55
C THR A 205 -6.99 -43.51 -9.92
N MET A 206 -7.52 -43.26 -8.72
CA MET A 206 -8.50 -44.14 -8.07
C MET A 206 -9.81 -44.19 -8.85
N GLN A 207 -10.35 -43.06 -9.31
CA GLN A 207 -11.54 -43.05 -10.17
C GLN A 207 -11.31 -43.79 -11.48
N ARG A 208 -10.12 -43.67 -12.10
CA ARG A 208 -9.80 -44.46 -13.30
C ARG A 208 -9.73 -45.95 -12.97
N GLN A 209 -9.13 -46.31 -11.84
CA GLN A 209 -9.09 -47.70 -11.38
C GLN A 209 -10.50 -48.24 -11.13
N ASP A 210 -11.37 -47.49 -10.43
CA ASP A 210 -12.77 -47.86 -10.19
C ASP A 210 -13.57 -48.01 -11.49
N ILE A 211 -13.32 -47.16 -12.49
CA ILE A 211 -13.96 -47.29 -13.81
C ILE A 211 -13.45 -48.53 -14.54
N ILE A 212 -12.14 -48.77 -14.52
CA ILE A 212 -11.52 -49.96 -15.12
C ILE A 212 -12.04 -51.22 -14.44
N ASP A 213 -12.10 -51.26 -13.11
CA ASP A 213 -12.60 -52.40 -12.34
C ASP A 213 -14.10 -52.61 -12.56
N ARG A 214 -14.88 -51.55 -12.82
CA ARG A 214 -16.30 -51.67 -13.18
C ARG A 214 -16.53 -52.09 -14.64
N VAL A 215 -15.59 -51.79 -15.54
CA VAL A 215 -15.65 -52.17 -16.97
C VAL A 215 -15.07 -53.56 -17.21
N LEU A 216 -14.06 -53.97 -16.45
CA LEU A 216 -13.43 -55.30 -16.48
C LEU A 216 -14.07 -56.27 -15.48
N GLY A 217 -14.86 -55.77 -14.54
CA GLY A 217 -15.67 -56.54 -13.59
C GLY A 217 -17.04 -56.90 -14.13
N TYR A 218 -17.06 -57.48 -15.33
CA TYR A 218 -17.97 -58.51 -15.85
C TYR A 218 -17.27 -59.21 -17.01
#